data_AF-A0A7V6C6V8-F1
#
_entry.id   AF-A0A7V6C6V8-F1
#
_cell.length_a   1.000
_cell.length_b   1.000
_cell.length_c   1.000
_cell.angle_alpha   90.00
_cell.angle_beta   90.00
_cell.angle_gamma   90.00
#
_symmetry.space_group_name_H-M   'P 1'
#
loop_
_entity.id
_entity.type
_entity.pdbx_description
1 polymer ?
#
loop_
_entity_poly.entity_id
_entity_poly.type
_entity_poly.pdbx_seq_one_letter_code
_entity_poly.pdbx_strand_id
1 'polypeptide(L)' 'MMITLKSNTGGSSFHVYNDGEPIGHIRTLRGLTGEKYLASIERDGRRETCGKEYDSPDAALEWIKNQITA' A
#
# COMPACT_ATOMS: atom_id res chain seq x y z
N MET A 1 -9.89 7.48 12.96
CA MET A 1 -9.01 6.76 12.02
C MET A 1 -9.88 5.97 11.05
N MET A 2 -10.17 6.55 9.89
CA MET A 2 -10.88 5.87 8.81
C MET A 2 -9.89 5.58 7.69
N ILE A 3 -9.62 4.29 7.46
CA ILE A 3 -8.71 3.85 6.41
C ILE A 3 -9.51 3.57 5.15
N THR A 4 -9.18 4.27 4.07
CA THR A 4 -9.84 4.10 2.76
C THR A 4 -8.84 3.59 1.75
N LEU A 5 -9.20 2.51 1.04
CA LEU A 5 -8.48 2.07 -0.15
C LEU A 5 -9.15 2.65 -1.39
N LYS A 6 -8.37 3.33 -2.24
CA LYS A 6 -8.80 3.67 -3.59
C LYS A 6 -7.96 2.90 -4.60
N SER A 7 -8.62 2.04 -5.37
CA SER A 7 -7.99 1.39 -6.53
C SER A 7 -7.88 2.37 -7.69
N ASN A 8 -6.74 2.38 -8.39
CA ASN A 8 -6.65 3.07 -9.68
C ASN A 8 -7.19 2.17 -10.81
N THR A 9 -7.66 2.78 -11.90
CA THR A 9 -8.23 2.11 -13.07
C THR A 9 -7.24 1.08 -13.62
N GLY A 10 -7.53 -0.21 -13.38
CA GLY A 10 -6.64 -1.34 -13.72
C GLY A 10 -6.41 -2.34 -12.59
N GLY A 11 -6.91 -2.09 -11.37
CA GLY A 11 -6.97 -3.07 -10.27
C GLY A 11 -5.63 -3.58 -9.74
N SER A 12 -4.52 -2.98 -10.18
CA SER A 12 -3.15 -3.42 -9.90
C SER A 12 -2.40 -2.44 -8.98
N SER A 13 -3.10 -1.44 -8.45
CA SER A 13 -2.56 -0.36 -7.63
C SER A 13 -3.67 0.18 -6.73
N PHE A 14 -3.38 0.30 -5.44
CA PHE A 14 -4.29 0.76 -4.40
C PHE A 14 -3.59 1.84 -3.58
N HIS A 15 -4.17 3.03 -3.52
CA HIS A 15 -3.74 4.06 -2.60
C HIS A 15 -4.46 3.87 -1.27
N VAL A 16 -3.71 4.01 -0.18
CA VAL A 16 -4.20 3.90 1.19
C VAL A 16 -4.25 5.29 1.78
N TYR A 17 -5.42 5.70 2.22
CA TYR A 17 -5.66 7.00 2.85
C TYR A 17 -6.07 6.81 4.31
N ASN A 18 -5.62 7.70 5.18
CA ASN A 18 -6.12 7.85 6.54
C ASN A 18 -6.69 9.26 6.69
N ASP A 19 -7.98 9.36 6.98
CA ASP A 19 -8.66 10.67 7.16
C ASP A 19 -8.54 11.61 5.94
N GLY A 20 -8.39 11.05 4.74
CA GLY A 20 -8.22 11.81 3.49
C GLY A 20 -6.76 12.04 3.10
N GLU A 21 -5.82 11.87 4.02
CA GLU A 21 -4.38 12.01 3.75
C GLU A 21 -3.82 10.70 3.18
N PRO A 22 -3.02 10.72 2.09
CA PRO A 22 -2.38 9.53 1.58
C PRO A 22 -1.28 9.08 2.55
N ILE A 23 -1.37 7.84 3.03
CA ILE A 23 -0.41 7.26 3.98
C ILE A 23 0.42 6.13 3.37
N GLY A 24 0.04 5.66 2.20
CA GLY A 24 0.76 4.61 1.53
C GLY A 24 0.11 4.13 0.25
N HIS A 25 0.80 3.18 -0.39
CA HIS A 25 0.41 2.64 -1.68
C HIS A 25 0.77 1.17 -1.76
N ILE A 26 -0.17 0.35 -2.22
CA ILE A 26 0.00 -1.07 -2.48
C ILE A 26 -0.02 -1.28 -4.00
N ARG A 27 1.05 -1.86 -4.55
CA ARG A 27 1.12 -2.23 -5.96
C ARG A 27 1.05 -3.75 -6.10
N THR A 28 0.19 -4.24 -6.96
CA THR A 28 0.22 -5.65 -7.36
C THR A 28 1.34 -5.83 -8.39
N LEU A 29 2.28 -6.70 -8.07
CA LEU A 29 3.36 -7.16 -8.94
C LEU A 29 2.96 -8.54 -9.46
N ARG A 30 2.60 -8.64 -10.73
CA ARG A 30 2.32 -9.93 -11.38
C ARG A 30 3.64 -10.51 -11.90
N GLY A 31 4.16 -11.51 -11.20
CA GLY A 31 5.35 -12.25 -11.59
C GLY A 31 5.02 -13.59 -12.24
N LEU A 32 6.03 -14.26 -12.79
CA LEU A 32 5.91 -15.59 -13.40
C LEU A 32 5.49 -16.67 -12.37
N THR A 33 5.78 -16.45 -11.09
CA THR A 33 5.53 -17.40 -9.99
C THR A 33 4.29 -17.06 -9.16
N GLY A 34 3.56 -15.99 -9.51
CA GLY A 34 2.36 -15.55 -8.79
C GLY A 34 2.24 -14.04 -8.64
N GLU A 35 1.22 -13.62 -7.91
CA GLU A 35 0.98 -12.21 -7.56
C GLU A 35 1.66 -11.87 -6.24
N LYS A 36 2.45 -10.80 -6.23
CA LYS A 36 3.03 -10.18 -5.04
C LYS A 36 2.43 -8.79 -4.84
N TYR A 37 2.47 -8.30 -3.62
CA TYR A 37 1.93 -7.00 -3.24
C TYR A 37 3.03 -6.16 -2.61
N LEU A 38 3.48 -5.13 -3.32
CA LEU A 38 4.48 -4.18 -2.85
C LEU A 38 3.79 -3.04 -2.12
N ALA A 39 3.89 -3.02 -0.79
CA ALA A 39 3.50 -1.86 0.02
C ALA A 39 4.61 -0.82 0.04
N SER A 40 4.25 0.47 0.01
CA SER A 40 5.14 1.60 0.21
C SER A 40 4.45 2.63 1.10
N ILE A 41 5.22 3.31 1.94
CA ILE A 41 4.73 4.40 2.77
C ILE A 41 4.80 5.70 1.99
N GLU A 42 3.81 6.56 2.19
CA GLU A 42 3.81 7.93 1.70
C GLU A 42 3.73 8.85 2.91
N ARG A 43 4.72 9.72 3.07
CA ARG A 43 4.77 10.75 4.13
C ARG A 43 5.14 12.07 3.48
N ASP A 44 4.42 13.14 3.82
CA ASP A 44 4.68 14.49 3.30
C ASP A 44 4.72 14.56 1.76
N GLY A 45 3.85 13.80 1.09
CA GLY A 45 3.80 13.72 -0.38
C GLY A 45 5.02 13.06 -1.03
N ARG A 46 5.90 12.44 -0.23
CA ARG A 46 7.03 11.66 -0.70
C ARG A 46 6.81 10.19 -0.42
N ARG A 47 6.91 9.38 -1.46
CA ARG A 47 6.89 7.92 -1.35
C ARG A 47 8.25 7.44 -0.85
N GLU A 48 8.26 6.70 0.25
CA GLU A 48 9.47 6.09 0.76
C GLU A 48 9.99 5.04 -0.22
N THR A 49 11.31 5.02 -0.41
CA THR A 49 11.98 4.14 -1.37
C THR A 49 12.02 2.69 -0.88
N CYS A 50 11.90 2.45 0.43
CA CYS A 50 11.89 1.13 1.04
C CYS A 50 10.45 0.59 1.16
N GLY A 51 9.89 0.16 0.03
CA GLY A 51 8.68 -0.66 0.04
C GLY A 51 8.97 -2.09 0.51
N LYS A 52 7.94 -2.80 0.99
CA LYS A 52 8.02 -4.21 1.39
C LYS A 52 7.03 -5.06 0.62
N GLU A 53 7.48 -6.21 0.16
CA GLU A 53 6.68 -7.17 -0.62
C GLU A 53 5.98 -8.17 0.28
N TYR A 54 4.76 -8.53 -0.11
CA TYR A 54 3.88 -9.45 0.59
C TYR A 54 3.19 -10.40 -0.38
N ASP A 55 2.78 -11.55 0.12
CA ASP A 55 1.99 -12.55 -0.62
C ASP A 55 0.48 -12.28 -0.58
N SER A 56 0.03 -11.26 0.16
CA SER A 56 -1.38 -10.94 0.30
C SER A 56 -1.60 -9.44 0.46
N PRO A 57 -2.70 -8.88 -0.08
CA PRO A 57 -3.01 -7.46 0.01
C PRO A 57 -3.31 -7.03 1.45
N ASP A 58 -3.92 -7.90 2.25
CA ASP A 58 -4.20 -7.64 3.67
C ASP A 58 -2.91 -7.47 4.48
N ALA A 59 -1.92 -8.34 4.29
CA ALA A 59 -0.63 -8.23 4.97
C ALA A 59 0.12 -6.93 4.58
N ALA A 60 0.04 -6.55 3.30
CA ALA A 60 0.57 -5.28 2.82
C ALA A 60 -0.13 -4.08 3.48
N LEU A 61 -1.44 -4.13 3.62
CA LEU A 61 -2.24 -3.08 4.27
C LEU A 61 -1.97 -2.98 5.77
N GLU A 62 -1.90 -4.10 6.48
CA GLU A 62 -1.57 -4.13 7.92
C GLU A 62 -0.20 -3.53 8.20
N TRP A 63 0.79 -3.82 7.37
CA TRP A 63 2.10 -3.21 7.51
C TRP A 63 2.05 -1.69 7.36
N ILE A 64 1.33 -1.18 6.36
CA ILE A 64 1.15 0.28 6.18
C ILE A 64 0.49 0.89 7.42
N LYS A 65 -0.58 0.28 7.95
CA LYS A 65 -1.24 0.76 9.17
C LYS A 65 -0.28 0.81 10.36
N ASN A 66 0.56 -0.21 10.53
CA ASN A 66 1.55 -0.28 11.60
C ASN A 66 2.63 0.81 11.46
N GLN A 67 3.06 1.17 10.25
CA GLN A 67 4.06 2.24 10.04
C GLN A 67 3.54 3.66 10.33
N ILE A 68 2.22 3.84 10.45
CA ILE A 68 1.59 5.15 10.72
C ILE A 68 1.13 5.25 12.18
N THR A 69 0.86 4.10 12.81
CA THR A 69 0.44 4.04 14.22
C THR A 69 1.63 3.94 15.18
N ALA A 70 2.81 3.58 14.67
CA ALA A 70 4.07 3.47 15.43
C ALA A 70 4.79 4.81 15.61
#